data_AF-A0A2G6HAB4-F1
#
_entry.id   AF-A0A2G6HAB4-F1
#
_cell.length_a   1.000
_cell.length_b   1.000
_cell.length_c   1.000
_cell.angle_alpha   90.00
_cell.angle_beta   90.00
_cell.angle_gamma   90.00
#
_symmetry.space_group_name_H-M   'P 1'
#
loop_
_entity.id
_entity.type
_entity.pdbx_description
1 polymer ?
#
loop_
_entity_poly.entity_id
_entity_poly.type
_entity_poly.pdbx_seq_one_letter_code
_entity_poly.pdbx_strand_id
1 'polypeptide(L)' 'MVAIVTGRASDERILNWIKKRVAGVVAQRIADADGVSQPQVIQCTNKVKAADAAESGEDVAGAYW' A
#
# COMPACT_ATOMS: atom_id res chain seq x y z
N MET A 1 14.77 16.29 -12.30
CA MET A 1 13.39 16.82 -12.40
C MET A 1 12.49 15.87 -11.61
N VAL A 2 12.16 16.18 -10.35
CA VAL A 2 11.34 15.31 -9.49
C VAL A 2 9.89 15.66 -9.78
N ALA A 3 9.21 14.84 -10.58
CA ALA A 3 7.78 14.98 -10.78
C ALA A 3 7.09 14.81 -9.43
N ILE A 4 6.46 15.87 -8.92
CA ILE A 4 5.59 15.78 -7.75
C ILE A 4 4.39 14.97 -8.21
N VAL A 5 4.40 13.67 -7.90
CA VAL A 5 3.28 12.76 -8.17
C VAL A 5 2.11 13.24 -7.30
N THR A 6 1.15 13.91 -7.91
CA THR A 6 -0.05 14.44 -7.25
C THR A 6 -0.93 13.30 -6.70
N GLY A 7 -1.71 13.60 -5.66
CA GLY A 7 -2.43 12.66 -4.77
C GLY A 7 -2.95 11.39 -5.44
N ARG A 8 -3.82 11.49 -6.47
CA ARG A 8 -4.44 10.32 -7.12
C ARG A 8 -3.44 9.30 -7.68
N ALA A 9 -2.36 9.73 -8.32
CA ALA A 9 -1.36 8.81 -8.86
C ALA A 9 -0.56 8.12 -7.75
N SER A 10 -0.44 8.77 -6.58
CA SER A 10 0.11 8.13 -5.37
C SER A 10 -0.89 7.15 -4.75
N ASP A 11 -2.19 7.47 -4.73
CA ASP A 11 -3.26 6.60 -4.23
C ASP A 11 -3.39 5.31 -5.06
N GLU A 12 -3.48 5.41 -6.39
CA GLU A 12 -3.56 4.25 -7.29
C GLU A 12 -2.33 3.33 -7.15
N ARG A 13 -1.15 3.94 -6.96
CA ARG A 13 0.08 3.18 -6.71
C ARG A 13 0.01 2.41 -5.39
N ILE A 14 -0.49 3.02 -4.32
CA ILE A 14 -0.64 2.36 -3.01
C ILE A 14 -1.65 1.22 -3.10
N LEU A 15 -2.78 1.41 -3.80
CA LEU A 15 -3.75 0.34 -4.04
C LEU A 15 -3.15 -0.84 -4.81
N ASN A 16 -2.27 -0.58 -5.78
CA ASN A 16 -1.53 -1.64 -6.47
C ASN A 16 -0.54 -2.37 -5.55
N TRP A 17 0.12 -1.67 -4.63
CA TRP A 17 0.97 -2.31 -3.62
C TRP A 17 0.17 -3.24 -2.71
N ILE A 18 -1.02 -2.82 -2.29
CA ILE A 18 -1.93 -3.64 -1.47
C ILE A 18 -2.29 -4.92 -2.21
N LYS A 19 -2.75 -4.82 -3.47
CA LYS A 19 -3.08 -5.99 -4.30
C LYS A 19 -1.92 -6.98 -4.42
N LYS A 20 -0.70 -6.48 -4.67
CA LYS A 20 0.51 -7.31 -4.74
C LYS A 20 0.80 -8.00 -3.40
N ARG A 21 0.65 -7.29 -2.27
CA ARG A 21 0.85 -7.87 -0.93
C ARG A 21 -0.18 -8.96 -0.61
N VAL A 22 -1.45 -8.74 -0.93
CA VAL A 22 -2.54 -9.73 -0.78
C VAL A 22 -2.26 -10.97 -1.63
N ALA A 23 -1.69 -10.80 -2.82
CA ALA A 23 -1.23 -11.92 -3.67
C ALA A 23 0.06 -12.62 -3.16
N GLY A 24 0.56 -12.28 -1.97
CA GLY A 24 1.74 -12.89 -1.37
C GLY A 24 3.08 -12.30 -1.82
N VAL A 25 3.10 -11.20 -2.58
CA VAL A 25 4.34 -10.55 -2.99
C VAL A 25 4.95 -9.79 -1.80
N VAL A 26 6.21 -10.12 -1.48
CA VAL A 26 6.94 -9.46 -0.39
C VAL A 26 7.22 -7.99 -0.68
N ALA A 27 7.13 -7.14 0.34
CA ALA A 27 7.27 -5.69 0.20
C ALA A 27 8.59 -5.24 -0.46
N GLN A 28 9.69 -6.00 -0.25
CA GLN A 28 10.97 -5.72 -0.90
C GLN A 28 10.87 -5.77 -2.43
N ARG A 29 10.23 -6.81 -2.98
CA ARG A 29 10.07 -6.96 -4.43
C ARG A 29 9.17 -5.89 -5.04
N ILE A 30 8.18 -5.42 -4.28
CA ILE A 30 7.33 -4.30 -4.68
C ILE A 30 8.15 -3.01 -4.71
N ALA A 31 8.94 -2.77 -3.67
CA ALA A 31 9.79 -1.59 -3.56
C ALA A 31 10.82 -1.52 -4.71
N ASP A 32 11.47 -2.64 -5.02
CA ASP A 32 12.43 -2.75 -6.12
C ASP A 32 11.75 -2.47 -7.48
N ALA A 33 10.53 -2.99 -7.70
CA ALA A 33 9.80 -2.80 -8.95
C ALA A 33 9.28 -1.37 -9.15
N ASP A 34 8.93 -0.68 -8.06
CA ASP A 34 8.33 0.66 -8.09
C ASP A 34 9.34 1.78 -7.79
N GLY A 35 10.63 1.45 -7.60
CA GLY A 35 11.70 2.41 -7.36
C GLY A 35 11.58 3.18 -6.04
N VAL A 36 11.02 2.53 -5.02
CA VAL A 36 10.80 3.11 -3.67
C VAL A 36 11.50 2.28 -2.60
N SER A 37 11.46 2.72 -1.35
CA SER A 37 12.01 1.95 -0.23
C SER A 37 10.99 0.95 0.32
N GLN A 38 11.46 -0.20 0.82
CA GLN A 38 10.62 -1.19 1.49
C GLN A 38 9.82 -0.59 2.68
N PRO A 39 10.42 0.23 3.58
CA PRO A 39 9.66 0.87 4.66
C PRO A 39 8.51 1.73 4.14
N GLN A 40 8.69 2.43 3.02
CA GLN A 40 7.64 3.27 2.42
C GLN A 40 6.45 2.42 1.96
N VAL A 41 6.68 1.27 1.30
CA VAL A 41 5.61 0.36 0.90
C VAL A 41 4.84 -0.13 2.13
N ILE A 42 5.54 -0.56 3.19
CA ILE A 42 4.93 -1.04 4.42
C ILE A 42 4.10 0.05 5.10
N GLN A 43 4.68 1.24 5.30
CA GLN A 43 4.01 2.35 5.96
C GLN A 43 2.76 2.81 5.21
N CYS A 44 2.84 2.98 3.89
CA CYS A 44 1.70 3.43 3.09
C CYS A 44 0.56 2.42 3.10
N THR A 45 0.86 1.14 2.89
CA THR A 45 -0.17 0.09 2.86
C THR A 45 -0.79 -0.14 4.25
N ASN A 46 0.00 -0.08 5.33
CA ASN A 46 -0.53 -0.18 6.69
C ASN A 46 -1.39 1.03 7.07
N LYS A 47 -1.08 2.25 6.59
CA LYS A 47 -1.92 3.43 6.81
C LYS A 47 -3.31 3.27 6.18
N VAL A 48 -3.38 2.73 4.96
CA VAL A 48 -4.68 2.46 4.32
C VAL A 48 -5.45 1.41 5.09
N LYS A 49 -4.79 0.30 5.48
CA LYS A 49 -5.43 -0.73 6.32
C LYS A 49 -5.96 -0.16 7.65
N ALA A 50 -5.21 0.73 8.29
CA ALA A 50 -5.64 1.36 9.54
C ALA A 50 -6.81 2.32 9.32
N ALA A 51 -6.83 3.06 8.21
CA ALA A 51 -7.96 3.91 7.84
C ALA A 51 -9.23 3.10 7.55
N ASP A 52 -9.09 2.00 6.80
CA ASP A 52 -10.17 1.05 6.49
C ASP A 52 -10.77 0.43 7.76
N ALA A 53 -9.90 -0.01 8.69
CA ALA A 53 -10.34 -0.54 9.98
C ALA A 53 -11.04 0.52 10.86
N ALA A 54 -10.57 1.77 10.83
CA ALA A 54 -11.20 2.86 11.57
C ALA A 54 -12.57 3.26 11.00
N GLU A 55 -12.76 3.16 9.69
CA GLU A 55 -14.02 3.48 9.01
C GLU A 55 -15.04 2.33 9.12
N SER A 56 -14.61 1.07 8.99
CA SER A 56 -15.50 -0.10 9.03
C SER A 56 -15.95 -0.47 10.45
N GLY A 57 -15.20 -0.09 11.50
CA GLY A 57 -15.48 -0.50 12.87
C GLY A 57 -15.32 -1.99 13.16
N GLU A 58 -14.87 -2.77 12.18
CA GLU A 58 -14.59 -4.21 12.27
C GLU A 58 -13.07 -4.47 12.35
N ASP A 59 -12.66 -5.50 13.07
CA ASP A 59 -11.26 -5.97 13.07
C ASP A 59 -10.99 -6.66 11.72
N VAL A 60 -10.53 -5.86 10.74
CA VAL A 60 -10.30 -6.30 9.35
C VAL A 60 -9.01 -7.12 9.27
N ALA A 61 -9.04 -8.28 9.91
CA ALA A 61 -8.04 -9.34 9.84
C ALA A 61 -8.63 -10.52 9.04
N GLY A 62 -9.13 -10.29 7.81
CA GLY A 62 -9.70 -11.36 6.99
C GLY A 62 -9.79 -11.04 5.50
N ALA A 63 -9.66 -12.12 4.70
CA ALA A 63 -9.90 -12.38 3.26
C ALA A 63 -9.48 -11.37 2.17
N TYR A 64 -9.36 -10.08 2.48
CA TYR A 64 -9.14 -8.99 1.51
C TYR A 64 -7.82 -8.21 1.73
N TRP A 65 -7.10 -8.49 2.82
CA TRP A 65 -5.84 -7.84 3.24
C TRP A 65 -4.77 -8.87 3.61
#